data_AF-Q8K255-F1
#
_entry.id   AF-Q8K255-F1
#
_cell.length_a   1.000
_cell.length_b   1.000
_cell.length_c   1.000
_cell.angle_alpha   90.00
_cell.angle_beta   90.00
_cell.angle_gamma   90.00
#
_symmetry.space_group_name_H-M   'P 1'
#
loop_
_entity.id
_entity.type
_entity.pdbx_description
1 polymer ?
#
loop_
_entity_poly.entity_id
_entity_poly.type
_entity_poly.pdbx_seq_one_letter_code
_entity_poly.pdbx_strand_id
1 'polypeptide(L)'
;MQELKKLNWNLQSGISELSYWHRYMEREDFAVTVQPFFRNTFIPLNEREGLDLTFFSEDCFYFSDRGHAEMAIALWNNMLEPVGWKTSSNNFIYNRTKLKCPSPERPFLYTLRNSQLLPDKAEEPSNALYWAVPVAAIGGLAVGILGVMLWRTVKPVQQEEEEEDTLPNTSVTQDAVSEKRLKAGN
;
A
#
# COMPACT_ATOMS: atom_id res chain seq x y z
N MET A 1 -31.98 8.50 -18.71
CA MET A 1 -31.58 8.97 -17.35
C MET A 1 -30.88 7.91 -16.51
N GLN A 2 -31.32 6.64 -16.49
CA GLN A 2 -30.67 5.59 -15.67
C GLN A 2 -29.22 5.31 -16.09
N GLU A 3 -28.93 5.24 -17.39
CA GLU A 3 -27.56 5.07 -17.90
C GLU A 3 -26.60 6.18 -17.45
N LEU A 4 -27.03 7.45 -17.54
CA LEU A 4 -26.21 8.58 -17.09
C LEU A 4 -25.94 8.51 -15.58
N LYS A 5 -26.93 8.12 -14.78
CA LYS A 5 -26.75 7.90 -13.33
C LYS A 5 -25.74 6.79 -13.06
N LYS A 6 -25.81 5.69 -13.81
CA LYS A 6 -24.88 4.55 -13.71
C LYS A 6 -23.46 4.96 -14.09
N LEU A 7 -23.28 5.68 -15.20
CA LEU A 7 -21.99 6.21 -15.63
C LEU A 7 -21.36 7.14 -14.57
N ASN A 8 -22.15 8.09 -14.05
CA ASN A 8 -21.69 8.99 -13.00
C ASN A 8 -21.30 8.23 -11.71
N TRP A 9 -22.10 7.25 -11.30
CA TRP A 9 -21.78 6.41 -10.14
C TRP A 9 -20.48 5.64 -10.35
N ASN A 10 -20.30 5.00 -11.51
CA ASN A 10 -19.07 4.26 -11.84
C ASN A 10 -17.84 5.16 -11.83
N LEU A 11 -17.94 6.37 -12.39
CA LEU A 11 -16.85 7.35 -12.36
C LEU A 11 -16.48 7.74 -10.93
N GLN A 12 -17.48 8.08 -10.10
CA GLN A 12 -17.25 8.49 -8.73
C GLN A 12 -16.69 7.36 -7.86
N SER A 13 -17.14 6.12 -8.10
CA SER A 13 -16.62 4.91 -7.44
C SER A 13 -15.18 4.63 -7.86
N GLY A 14 -14.86 4.68 -9.15
CA GLY A 14 -13.50 4.46 -9.66
C GLY A 14 -12.50 5.50 -9.15
N ILE A 15 -12.89 6.78 -9.09
CA ILE A 15 -12.08 7.84 -8.47
C ILE A 15 -11.87 7.56 -6.97
N SER A 16 -12.91 7.09 -6.29
CA SER A 16 -12.82 6.68 -4.88
C SER A 16 -11.79 5.57 -4.71
N GLU A 17 -11.91 4.49 -5.47
CA GLU A 17 -11.01 3.33 -5.42
C GLU A 17 -9.55 3.73 -5.69
N LEU A 18 -9.32 4.56 -6.72
CA LEU A 18 -8.00 5.06 -7.08
C LEU A 18 -7.29 5.76 -5.90
N SER A 19 -8.05 6.47 -5.06
CA SER A 19 -7.47 7.18 -3.90
C SER A 19 -6.96 6.25 -2.80
N TYR A 20 -7.42 4.99 -2.78
CA TYR A 20 -6.99 3.96 -1.83
C TYR A 20 -5.97 3.00 -2.42
N TRP A 21 -5.42 3.29 -3.62
CA TRP A 21 -4.36 2.45 -4.18
C TRP A 21 -3.10 2.50 -3.33
N HIS A 22 -2.50 1.33 -3.16
CA HIS A 22 -1.32 1.09 -2.33
C HIS A 22 -0.18 2.10 -2.59
N ARG A 23 0.11 2.39 -3.87
CA ARG A 23 1.14 3.36 -4.28
C ARG A 23 0.97 4.76 -3.67
N TYR A 24 -0.25 5.18 -3.35
CA TYR A 24 -0.53 6.47 -2.73
C TYR A 24 -0.58 6.40 -1.20
N MET A 25 -0.94 5.26 -0.62
CA MET A 25 -1.05 5.10 0.84
C MET A 25 0.31 4.97 1.55
N GLU A 26 1.34 4.45 0.86
CA GLU A 26 2.66 4.24 1.44
C GLU A 26 3.55 5.49 1.45
N ARG A 27 3.19 6.49 0.64
CA ARG A 27 3.94 7.73 0.47
C ARG A 27 3.78 8.62 1.71
N GLU A 28 4.84 9.32 2.06
CA GLU A 28 4.88 10.28 3.18
C GLU A 28 4.92 11.73 2.69
N ASP A 29 5.29 11.93 1.42
CA ASP A 29 5.42 13.22 0.73
C ASP A 29 4.19 13.58 -0.13
N PHE A 30 3.25 12.65 -0.30
CA PHE A 30 2.10 12.81 -1.16
C PHE A 30 0.89 12.05 -0.63
N ALA A 31 -0.29 12.67 -0.69
CA ALA A 31 -1.55 12.06 -0.28
C ALA A 31 -2.63 12.33 -1.33
N VAL A 32 -3.46 11.32 -1.60
CA VAL A 32 -4.67 11.46 -2.43
C VAL A 32 -5.88 11.43 -1.51
N THR A 33 -6.81 12.36 -1.68
CA THR A 33 -8.04 12.40 -0.90
C THR A 33 -9.19 12.90 -1.76
N VAL A 34 -10.22 12.07 -1.90
CA VAL A 34 -11.43 12.42 -2.65
C VAL A 34 -12.28 13.39 -1.84
N GLN A 35 -12.81 14.40 -2.52
CA GLN A 35 -13.71 15.39 -1.94
C GLN A 35 -15.12 15.17 -2.50
N PRO A 36 -16.00 14.41 -1.79
CA PRO A 36 -17.29 14.00 -2.31
C PRO A 36 -18.37 15.09 -2.31
N PHE A 37 -18.03 16.37 -2.20
CA PHE A 37 -19.00 17.48 -2.06
C PHE A 37 -20.02 17.55 -3.21
N PHE A 38 -19.75 16.93 -4.36
CA PHE A 38 -20.64 16.91 -5.52
C PHE A 38 -21.44 15.60 -5.71
N ARG A 39 -21.30 14.61 -4.82
CA ARG A 39 -21.96 13.29 -4.99
C ARG A 39 -23.49 13.38 -4.91
N ASN A 40 -23.99 14.11 -3.92
CA ASN A 40 -25.41 14.24 -3.58
C ASN A 40 -25.86 15.71 -3.66
N THR A 41 -25.70 16.30 -4.84
CA THR A 41 -25.87 17.74 -5.02
C THR A 41 -27.16 18.08 -5.75
N PHE A 42 -27.88 19.09 -5.25
CA PHE A 42 -29.15 19.57 -5.79
C PHE A 42 -29.01 21.03 -6.22
N ILE A 43 -29.55 21.37 -7.38
CA ILE A 43 -29.59 22.77 -7.84
C ILE A 43 -30.50 23.56 -6.89
N PRO A 44 -30.07 24.72 -6.39
CA PRO A 44 -30.86 25.51 -5.44
C PRO A 44 -32.12 26.03 -6.12
N LEU A 45 -33.19 26.16 -5.34
CA LEU A 45 -34.43 26.78 -5.80
C LEU A 45 -34.37 28.29 -5.55
N ASN A 46 -34.97 29.06 -6.44
CA ASN A 46 -35.19 30.49 -6.28
C ASN A 46 -36.39 30.75 -5.35
N GLU A 47 -36.66 32.02 -5.06
CA GLU A 47 -37.76 32.46 -4.18
C GLU A 47 -39.16 32.03 -4.65
N ARG A 48 -39.29 31.60 -5.91
CA ARG A 48 -40.53 31.14 -6.53
C ARG A 48 -40.59 29.62 -6.68
N GLU A 49 -39.74 28.90 -5.94
CA GLU A 49 -39.61 27.43 -5.97
C GLU A 49 -39.18 26.85 -7.35
N GLY A 50 -38.74 27.70 -8.28
CA GLY A 50 -38.15 27.27 -9.55
C GLY A 50 -36.64 27.04 -9.42
N LEU A 51 -36.01 26.36 -10.37
CA LEU A 51 -34.55 26.24 -10.40
C LEU A 51 -33.91 27.62 -10.49
N ASP A 52 -32.94 27.91 -9.61
CA ASP A 52 -32.15 29.13 -9.71
C ASP A 52 -31.07 28.95 -10.79
N LEU A 53 -31.38 29.41 -12.00
CA LEU A 53 -30.49 29.31 -13.16
C LEU A 53 -29.29 30.27 -13.07
N THR A 54 -29.25 31.20 -12.11
CA THR A 54 -28.12 32.13 -11.95
C THR A 54 -26.81 31.44 -11.57
N PHE A 55 -26.87 30.16 -11.18
CA PHE A 55 -25.71 29.30 -10.93
C PHE A 55 -25.06 28.74 -12.19
N PHE A 56 -25.73 28.88 -13.34
CA PHE A 56 -25.24 28.44 -14.63
C PHE A 56 -24.94 29.65 -15.54
N SER A 57 -24.12 29.40 -16.54
CA SER A 57 -23.79 30.34 -17.60
C SER A 57 -25.01 30.55 -18.53
N GLU A 58 -24.92 31.49 -19.47
CA GLU A 58 -25.99 31.79 -20.44
C GLU A 58 -26.44 30.55 -21.23
N ASP A 59 -25.53 29.59 -21.45
CA ASP A 59 -25.82 28.34 -22.17
C ASP A 59 -26.45 27.24 -21.29
N CYS A 60 -26.65 27.50 -20.00
CA CYS A 60 -27.18 26.57 -19.00
C CYS A 60 -26.36 25.27 -18.82
N PHE A 61 -25.14 25.21 -19.35
CA PHE A 61 -24.29 24.01 -19.32
C PHE A 61 -23.07 24.18 -18.41
N TYR A 62 -22.40 25.33 -18.49
CA TYR A 62 -21.32 25.66 -17.57
C TYR A 62 -21.84 26.33 -16.30
N PHE A 63 -21.06 26.26 -15.22
CA PHE A 63 -21.34 27.05 -14.03
C PHE A 63 -21.01 28.52 -14.30
N SER A 64 -21.81 29.43 -13.71
CA SER A 64 -21.45 30.84 -13.66
C SER A 64 -20.34 31.07 -12.63
N ASP A 65 -19.82 32.30 -12.55
CA ASP A 65 -18.90 32.71 -11.49
C ASP A 65 -19.47 32.42 -10.09
N ARG A 66 -20.79 32.55 -9.93
CA ARG A 66 -21.50 32.23 -8.69
C ARG A 66 -21.48 30.72 -8.40
N GLY A 67 -21.72 29.88 -9.40
CA GLY A 67 -21.64 28.43 -9.29
C GLY A 67 -20.23 27.96 -8.92
N HIS A 68 -19.21 28.49 -9.60
CA HIS A 68 -17.81 28.20 -9.30
C HIS A 68 -17.42 28.63 -7.87
N ALA A 69 -17.87 29.80 -7.40
CA ALA A 69 -17.60 30.25 -6.04
C ALA A 69 -18.16 29.29 -4.98
N GLU A 70 -19.40 28.81 -5.14
CA GLU A 70 -19.99 27.85 -4.20
C GLU A 70 -19.30 26.48 -4.25
N MET A 71 -18.88 26.02 -5.43
CA MET A 71 -18.09 24.79 -5.56
C MET A 71 -16.73 24.91 -4.86
N ALA A 72 -16.07 26.07 -4.96
CA ALA A 72 -14.80 26.34 -4.29
C ALA A 72 -14.96 26.33 -2.76
N ILE A 73 -16.03 26.94 -2.24
CA ILE A 73 -16.36 26.92 -0.81
C ILE A 73 -16.60 25.48 -0.33
N ALA A 74 -17.39 24.71 -1.10
CA ALA A 74 -17.69 23.32 -0.76
C ALA A 74 -16.42 22.46 -0.73
N LEU A 75 -15.54 22.60 -1.73
CA LEU A 75 -14.24 21.95 -1.78
C LEU A 75 -13.38 22.31 -0.57
N TRP A 76 -13.24 23.60 -0.27
CA TRP A 76 -12.45 24.09 0.86
C TRP A 76 -12.94 23.49 2.19
N ASN A 77 -14.24 23.57 2.45
CA ASN A 77 -14.85 23.01 3.64
C ASN A 77 -14.64 21.50 3.75
N ASN A 78 -14.69 20.78 2.62
CA ASN A 78 -14.49 19.33 2.57
C ASN A 78 -13.04 18.93 2.87
N MET A 79 -12.05 19.75 2.46
CA MET A 79 -10.65 19.53 2.83
C MET A 79 -10.40 19.67 4.35
N LEU A 80 -11.27 20.40 5.05
CA LEU A 80 -11.25 20.59 6.51
C LEU A 80 -12.11 19.57 7.27
N GLU A 81 -12.64 18.55 6.60
CA GLU A 81 -13.42 17.46 7.20
C GLU A 81 -12.63 16.14 7.17
N PRO A 82 -12.62 15.36 8.27
CA PRO A 82 -11.91 14.08 8.31
C PRO A 82 -12.44 13.11 7.26
N VAL A 83 -11.54 12.30 6.70
CA VAL A 83 -11.93 11.25 5.76
C VAL A 83 -12.87 10.26 6.48
N GLY A 84 -13.92 9.82 5.79
CA GLY A 84 -15.04 9.05 6.37
C GLY A 84 -16.21 9.91 6.85
N TRP A 85 -15.98 11.19 7.12
CA TRP A 85 -16.99 12.15 7.61
C TRP A 85 -17.13 13.39 6.72
N LYS A 86 -16.65 13.28 5.47
CA LYS A 86 -16.75 14.34 4.48
C LYS A 86 -18.19 14.53 4.03
N THR A 87 -18.61 15.77 3.95
CA THR A 87 -19.91 16.17 3.41
C THR A 87 -20.00 15.74 1.94
N SER A 88 -21.09 15.07 1.57
CA SER A 88 -21.31 14.55 0.21
C SER A 88 -22.28 15.38 -0.63
N SER A 89 -22.92 16.37 -0.03
CA SER A 89 -23.89 17.26 -0.66
C SER A 89 -23.41 18.70 -0.62
N ASN A 90 -23.63 19.45 -1.71
CA ASN A 90 -23.42 20.89 -1.70
C ASN A 90 -24.75 21.62 -1.54
N ASN A 91 -24.77 22.62 -0.66
CA ASN A 91 -25.84 23.60 -0.60
C ASN A 91 -25.33 24.84 -1.34
N PHE A 92 -25.87 25.11 -2.53
CA PHE A 92 -25.44 26.23 -3.38
C PHE A 92 -26.02 27.59 -2.99
N ILE A 93 -26.74 27.74 -1.86
CA ILE A 93 -27.24 29.06 -1.46
C ILE A 93 -26.06 30.00 -1.25
N TYR A 94 -25.86 30.98 -2.14
CA TYR A 94 -24.66 31.80 -2.08
C TYR A 94 -24.51 32.53 -0.75
N ASN A 95 -23.55 32.10 0.06
CA ASN A 95 -23.31 32.68 1.37
C ASN A 95 -21.85 32.47 1.81
N ARG A 96 -21.10 33.58 1.85
CA ARG A 96 -19.69 33.60 2.25
C ARG A 96 -19.46 33.21 3.71
N THR A 97 -20.47 33.27 4.58
CA THR A 97 -20.32 32.85 5.99
C THR A 97 -20.20 31.34 6.15
N LYS A 98 -20.42 30.56 5.09
CA LYS A 98 -20.25 29.09 5.09
C LYS A 98 -18.79 28.66 5.11
N LEU A 99 -17.86 29.55 4.78
CA LEU A 99 -16.44 29.19 4.69
C LEU A 99 -15.89 28.84 6.07
N LYS A 100 -15.45 27.60 6.23
CA LYS A 100 -14.85 27.11 7.48
C LYS A 100 -13.42 27.63 7.60
N CYS A 101 -13.07 28.07 8.80
CA CYS A 101 -11.70 28.39 9.16
C CYS A 101 -11.04 27.18 9.83
N PRO A 102 -9.75 26.89 9.55
CA PRO A 102 -8.97 25.94 10.32
C PRO A 102 -8.92 26.35 11.81
N SER A 103 -8.90 25.37 12.71
CA SER A 103 -8.74 25.62 14.14
C SER A 103 -7.29 25.32 14.58
N PRO A 104 -6.81 25.90 15.69
CA PRO A 104 -5.49 25.57 16.23
C PRO A 104 -5.30 24.09 16.56
N GLU A 105 -6.38 23.40 16.95
CA GLU A 105 -6.36 21.96 17.26
C GLU A 105 -6.23 21.10 15.99
N ARG A 106 -6.61 21.62 14.83
CA ARG A 106 -6.62 20.92 13.53
C ARG A 106 -6.09 21.85 12.42
N PRO A 107 -4.78 22.15 12.42
CA PRO A 107 -4.21 23.15 11.52
C PRO A 107 -3.94 22.62 10.10
N PHE A 108 -4.12 21.32 9.84
CA PHE A 108 -3.81 20.67 8.58
C PHE A 108 -5.06 20.22 7.82
N LEU A 109 -4.95 20.10 6.50
CA LEU A 109 -5.97 19.47 5.68
C LEU A 109 -6.06 17.98 5.99
N TYR A 110 -7.26 17.42 5.91
CA TYR A 110 -7.49 16.02 6.21
C TYR A 110 -7.09 15.10 5.05
N THR A 111 -6.31 14.09 5.42
CA THR A 111 -5.85 12.98 4.60
C THR A 111 -6.26 11.66 5.26
N LEU A 112 -6.05 10.53 4.58
CA LEU A 112 -6.29 9.21 5.17
C LEU A 112 -5.49 8.98 6.46
N ARG A 113 -4.24 9.45 6.50
CA ARG A 113 -3.32 9.25 7.63
C ARG A 113 -3.78 10.01 8.88
N ASN A 114 -4.00 11.32 8.78
CA ASN A 114 -4.43 12.13 9.92
C ASN A 114 -5.92 11.98 10.27
N SER A 115 -6.66 11.17 9.48
CA SER A 115 -8.02 10.70 9.82
C SER A 115 -8.02 9.32 10.49
N GLN A 116 -6.85 8.74 10.80
CA GLN A 116 -6.71 7.43 11.45
C GLN A 116 -7.29 6.25 10.62
N LEU A 117 -7.28 6.38 9.30
CA LEU A 117 -7.73 5.32 8.38
C LEU A 117 -6.57 4.53 7.76
N LEU A 118 -5.33 4.90 8.07
CA LEU A 118 -4.15 4.11 7.75
C LEU A 118 -3.51 3.62 9.07
N PRO A 119 -3.04 2.37 9.13
CA PRO A 119 -2.22 1.95 10.26
C PRO A 119 -0.95 2.81 10.32
N ASP A 120 -0.56 3.19 11.53
CA ASP A 120 0.75 3.78 11.75
C ASP A 120 1.80 2.78 11.26
N LYS A 121 2.75 3.24 10.44
CA LYS A 121 3.97 2.44 10.24
C LYS A 121 4.58 2.35 11.63
N ALA A 122 4.61 1.14 12.21
CA ALA A 122 5.45 0.90 13.35
C ALA A 122 6.86 1.38 12.96
N GLU A 123 7.43 2.28 13.76
CA GLU A 123 8.86 2.55 13.68
C GLU A 123 9.56 1.21 13.93
N GLU A 124 9.94 0.51 12.86
CA GLU A 124 10.82 -0.64 12.96
C GLU A 124 12.12 -0.15 13.62
N PRO A 125 12.47 -0.61 14.83
CA PRO A 125 13.68 -0.16 15.48
C PRO A 125 14.87 -0.70 14.68
N SER A 126 15.41 0.16 13.82
CA SER A 126 16.63 -0.07 13.03
C SER A 126 17.83 -0.50 13.88
N ASN A 127 17.75 -0.29 15.20
CA ASN A 127 18.78 -0.61 16.18
C ASN A 127 18.81 -2.09 16.63
N ALA A 128 17.77 -2.89 16.38
CA ALA A 128 17.71 -4.26 16.90
C ALA A 128 18.67 -5.22 16.17
N LEU A 129 19.00 -4.97 14.90
CA LEU A 129 19.74 -5.93 14.06
C LEU A 129 21.19 -5.53 13.75
N TYR A 130 21.54 -4.25 13.91
CA TYR A 130 22.86 -3.73 13.53
C TYR A 130 24.00 -4.34 14.37
N TRP A 131 23.78 -4.55 15.67
CA TRP A 131 24.77 -5.15 16.58
C TRP A 131 24.82 -6.68 16.50
N ALA A 132 23.75 -7.32 16.01
CA ALA A 132 23.68 -8.78 15.89
C ALA A 132 24.66 -9.32 14.83
N VAL A 133 24.92 -8.55 13.77
CA VAL A 133 25.82 -8.94 12.68
C VAL A 133 27.30 -9.00 13.15
N PRO A 134 27.87 -7.98 13.82
CA PRO A 134 29.21 -8.07 14.40
C PRO A 134 29.36 -9.18 15.46
N VAL A 135 28.38 -9.36 16.35
CA VAL A 135 28.45 -10.36 17.42
C VAL A 135 28.44 -11.78 16.86
N ALA A 136 27.61 -12.06 15.85
CA ALA A 136 27.60 -13.36 15.17
C ALA A 136 28.92 -13.64 14.43
N ALA A 137 29.51 -12.64 13.78
CA ALA A 137 30.79 -12.78 13.07
C ALA A 137 31.96 -13.07 14.02
N ILE A 138 32.02 -12.36 15.15
CA ILE A 138 33.07 -12.55 16.17
C ILE A 138 32.91 -13.91 16.87
N GLY A 139 31.68 -14.27 17.24
CA GLY A 139 31.37 -15.56 17.87
C GLY A 139 31.71 -16.75 16.97
N GLY A 140 31.36 -16.68 15.68
CA GLY A 140 31.65 -17.73 14.70
C GLY A 140 33.15 -17.96 14.49
N LEU A 141 33.96 -16.89 14.44
CA LEU A 141 35.41 -16.99 14.30
C LEU A 141 36.06 -17.64 15.52
N ALA A 142 35.65 -17.27 16.73
CA ALA A 142 36.20 -17.85 17.96
C ALA A 142 35.91 -19.36 18.05
N VAL A 143 34.68 -19.78 17.72
CA VAL A 143 34.28 -21.19 17.72
C VAL A 143 35.02 -21.98 16.64
N GLY A 144 35.20 -21.42 15.44
CA GLY A 144 35.97 -22.03 14.37
C GLY A 144 37.45 -22.23 14.74
N ILE A 145 38.08 -21.22 15.34
CA ILE A 145 39.47 -21.30 15.82
C ILE A 145 39.59 -22.36 16.91
N LEU A 146 38.67 -22.39 17.89
CA LEU A 146 38.67 -23.39 18.95
C LEU A 146 38.52 -24.82 18.39
N GLY A 147 37.61 -24.99 17.43
CA GLY A 147 37.39 -26.27 16.74
C GLY A 147 38.63 -26.75 15.98
N VAL A 148 39.33 -25.86 15.26
CA VAL A 148 40.58 -26.20 14.57
C VAL A 148 41.71 -26.54 15.55
N MET A 149 41.81 -25.83 16.67
CA MET A 149 42.83 -26.10 17.69
C MET A 149 42.58 -27.46 18.36
N LEU A 150 41.33 -27.77 18.72
CA LEU A 150 40.94 -29.08 19.24
C LEU A 150 41.19 -30.19 18.21
N TRP A 151 40.85 -29.96 16.93
CA TRP A 151 41.10 -30.93 15.84
C TRP A 151 42.60 -31.21 15.63
N ARG A 152 43.45 -30.20 15.80
CA ARG A 152 44.91 -30.36 15.72
C ARG A 152 45.51 -31.12 16.90
N THR A 153 44.91 -31.03 18.08
CA THR A 153 45.35 -31.82 19.25
C THR A 153 44.91 -33.28 19.19
N VAL A 154 43.90 -33.61 18.37
CA VAL A 154 43.33 -34.96 18.29
C VAL A 154 43.91 -35.78 17.13
N LYS A 155 44.60 -35.21 16.14
CA LYS A 155 45.24 -35.99 15.06
C LYS A 155 46.50 -36.72 15.57
N PRO A 156 46.48 -38.06 15.72
CA PRO A 156 47.68 -38.84 15.95
C PRO A 156 48.28 -39.20 14.58
N VAL A 157 49.60 -39.14 14.49
CA VAL A 157 50.36 -39.68 13.36
C VAL A 157 50.30 -41.21 13.45
N GLN A 158 49.81 -41.90 12.41
CA GLN A 158 50.08 -43.32 12.21
C GLN A 158 50.34 -43.60 10.72
N GLN A 159 51.50 -44.22 10.48
CA GLN A 159 51.99 -44.77 9.23
C GLN A 159 52.47 -46.20 9.58
N GLU A 160 52.00 -47.19 8.78
CA GLU A 160 52.44 -48.62 8.62
C GLU A 160 52.24 -49.58 9.82
N GLU A 161 51.90 -50.88 9.72
CA GLU A 161 51.69 -51.90 8.65
C GLU A 161 51.14 -53.17 9.34
N GLU A 162 50.24 -53.97 8.74
CA GLU A 162 50.27 -55.45 8.82
C GLU A 162 49.44 -56.10 7.70
N GLU A 163 50.04 -57.14 7.11
CA GLU A 163 49.74 -57.91 5.90
C GLU A 163 48.83 -59.14 6.21
N GLU A 164 48.52 -59.95 5.18
CA GLU A 164 47.99 -61.34 5.23
C GLU A 164 46.43 -61.48 5.07
N ASP A 165 45.83 -62.19 4.10
CA ASP A 165 46.32 -62.97 2.95
C ASP A 165 45.16 -63.31 1.97
N THR A 166 45.54 -63.68 0.74
CA THR A 166 44.81 -64.54 -0.23
C THR A 166 43.60 -64.02 -1.04
N LEU A 167 43.85 -63.66 -2.31
CA LEU A 167 42.97 -63.79 -3.50
C LEU A 167 43.18 -65.22 -4.10
N PRO A 168 42.42 -65.78 -5.08
CA PRO A 168 41.20 -65.34 -5.80
C PRO A 168 40.09 -66.42 -5.91
N ASN A 169 38.90 -66.05 -6.41
CA ASN A 169 38.30 -66.72 -7.58
C ASN A 169 36.96 -66.12 -8.07
N THR A 170 37.00 -65.75 -9.36
CA THR A 170 36.07 -66.08 -10.47
C THR A 170 34.54 -65.85 -10.39
N SER A 171 34.08 -65.13 -11.43
CA SER A 171 33.06 -65.54 -12.42
C SER A 171 31.59 -65.09 -12.30
N VAL A 172 31.18 -64.37 -13.36
CA VAL A 172 30.00 -64.63 -14.24
C VAL A 172 28.64 -64.01 -13.88
N THR A 173 28.29 -62.99 -14.68
CA THR A 173 27.01 -62.60 -15.35
C THR A 173 25.67 -63.16 -14.84
N GLN A 174 24.60 -62.34 -14.83
CA GLN A 174 23.68 -62.15 -15.98
C GLN A 174 22.48 -61.22 -15.65
N ASP A 175 21.85 -60.77 -16.74
CA ASP A 175 20.83 -59.73 -16.92
C ASP A 175 19.42 -60.00 -16.36
N ALA A 176 18.61 -58.94 -16.17
CA ALA A 176 17.19 -58.85 -16.56
C ALA A 176 16.63 -57.43 -16.26
N VAL A 177 16.46 -56.55 -17.27
CA VAL A 177 15.20 -56.24 -17.99
C VAL A 177 14.08 -55.64 -17.11
N SER A 178 13.84 -54.32 -17.26
CA SER A 178 12.53 -53.80 -17.66
C SER A 178 12.66 -52.37 -18.20
N GLU A 179 11.98 -52.14 -19.32
CA GLU A 179 12.17 -51.06 -20.29
C GLU A 179 10.96 -50.11 -20.28
N LYS A 180 11.19 -48.83 -20.64
CA LYS A 180 10.24 -47.78 -21.09
C LYS A 180 9.37 -47.12 -19.99
N ARG A 181 9.13 -45.79 -19.97
CA ARG A 181 9.11 -44.78 -21.05
C ARG A 181 9.06 -43.34 -20.48
N LEU A 182 9.90 -42.46 -21.03
CA LEU A 182 9.68 -41.06 -21.46
C LEU A 182 8.59 -40.19 -20.79
N LYS A 183 8.98 -39.01 -20.26
CA LYS A 183 8.90 -37.70 -20.96
C LYS A 183 9.35 -36.57 -20.04
N ALA A 184 10.48 -35.94 -20.36
CA ALA A 184 10.73 -34.55 -19.99
C ALA A 184 9.93 -33.67 -20.97
N GLY A 185 9.02 -32.86 -20.43
CA GLY A 185 8.29 -31.83 -21.15
C GLY A 185 8.94 -30.48 -20.88
N ASN A 186 9.04 -29.69 -21.96
CA ASN A 186 9.28 -28.24 -21.96
C ASN A 186 8.39 -27.49 -20.96
#